data_AF-A0A962R072-F1
#
_entry.id   AF-A0A962R072-F1
#
_cell.length_a   1.000
_cell.length_b   1.000
_cell.length_c   1.000
_cell.angle_alpha   90.00
_cell.angle_beta   90.00
_cell.angle_gamma   90.00
#
_symmetry.space_group_name_H-M   'P 1'
#
loop_
_entity.id
_entity.type
_entity.pdbx_description
1 polymer ?
#
loop_
_entity_poly.entity_id
_entity_poly.type
_entity_poly.pdbx_seq_one_letter_code
_entity_poly.pdbx_strand_id
1 'polypeptide(L)' 'MTSIAIEDPVELYAVRLADDALVLGHRLSEWSSNAPFLEEDLALSNVALDYLGRARMFYTYAG' A
#
# COMPACT_ATOMS: atom_id res chain seq x y z
N MET A 1 3.29 -6.45 16.63
CA MET A 1 2.09 -6.12 15.84
C MET A 1 2.39 -6.65 14.44
N THR A 2 2.02 -7.84 14.02
CA THR A 2 1.01 -8.84 14.43
C THR A 2 1.65 -10.22 14.66
N SER A 3 1.22 -10.93 15.71
CA SER A 3 1.57 -12.34 15.97
C SER A 3 0.51 -13.26 15.35
N ILE A 4 0.17 -13.03 14.08
CA ILE A 4 -0.62 -14.01 13.33
C ILE A 4 0.37 -15.11 12.99
N ALA A 5 0.12 -16.32 13.50
CA ALA A 5 0.91 -17.50 13.15
C ALA A 5 0.58 -17.87 11.71
N ILE A 6 1.12 -17.11 10.75
CA ILE A 6 1.14 -17.50 9.36
C ILE A 6 2.22 -18.56 9.24
N GLU A 7 1.81 -19.81 9.07
CA GLU A 7 2.71 -20.95 9.00
C GLU A 7 3.41 -21.02 7.63
N ASP A 8 2.77 -20.54 6.56
CA ASP A 8 3.38 -20.49 5.23
C ASP A 8 4.31 -19.25 5.10
N PRO A 9 5.63 -19.46 4.90
CA PRO A 9 6.55 -18.36 4.69
C PRO A 9 6.22 -17.49 3.46
N VAL A 10 5.55 -18.04 2.44
CA VAL A 10 5.16 -17.28 1.24
C VAL A 10 4.00 -16.34 1.54
N GLU A 11 2.97 -16.81 2.24
CA GLU A 11 1.86 -15.96 2.70
C GLU A 11 2.36 -14.85 3.63
N LEU A 12 3.26 -15.19 4.58
CA LEU A 12 3.84 -14.19 5.48
C LEU A 12 4.62 -13.12 4.71
N TYR A 13 5.35 -13.52 3.67
CA TYR A 13 6.06 -12.58 2.81
C TYR A 13 5.10 -11.69 2.02
N ALA A 14 4.01 -12.26 1.48
CA ALA A 14 2.98 -11.50 0.79
C ALA A 14 2.31 -10.47 1.71
N VAL A 15 1.99 -10.83 2.96
CA VAL A 15 1.45 -9.89 3.96
C VAL A 15 2.42 -8.75 4.22
N ARG A 16 3.73 -9.02 4.35
CA ARG A 16 4.73 -7.96 4.54
C ARG A 16 4.78 -7.00 3.36
N LEU A 17 4.71 -7.51 2.12
CA LEU A 17 4.63 -6.66 0.92
C LEU A 17 3.33 -5.86 0.87
N ALA A 18 2.23 -6.44 1.35
CA ALA A 18 0.94 -5.76 1.46
C ALA A 18 1.01 -4.59 2.46
N ASP A 19 1.60 -4.83 3.63
CA ASP A 19 1.79 -3.83 4.69
C ASP A 19 2.66 -2.66 4.20
N ASP A 20 3.78 -2.96 3.53
CA ASP A 20 4.66 -1.94 2.94
C ASP A 20 3.91 -1.07 1.92
N ALA A 21 3.18 -1.71 1.01
CA ALA A 21 2.37 -1.02 0.01
C ALA A 21 1.26 -0.18 0.65
N LEU A 22 0.61 -0.69 1.69
CA LEU A 22 -0.45 0.01 2.41
C LEU A 22 0.08 1.27 3.10
N VAL A 23 1.20 1.16 3.81
CA VAL A 23 1.83 2.30 4.51
C VAL A 23 2.30 3.35 3.51
N LEU A 24 2.96 2.95 2.42
CA LEU A 24 3.39 3.88 1.37
C LEU A 24 2.21 4.58 0.70
N GLY A 25 1.14 3.84 0.37
CA GLY A 25 -0.10 4.40 -0.16
C GLY A 25 -0.70 5.45 0.77
N HIS A 26 -0.81 5.13 2.07
CA HIS A 26 -1.29 6.07 3.07
C HIS A 26 -0.44 7.35 3.16
N ARG A 27 0.90 7.21 3.19
CA ARG A 27 1.81 8.36 3.26
C ARG A 27 1.74 9.24 2.02
N LEU A 28 1.56 8.66 0.85
CA LEU A 28 1.34 9.44 -0.37
C LEU A 28 -0.03 10.14 -0.35
N SER A 29 -1.06 9.52 0.20
CA SER A 29 -2.37 10.17 0.36
C SER A 29 -2.35 11.38 1.30
N GLU A 30 -1.40 11.48 2.24
CA GLU A 30 -1.20 12.68 3.07
C GLU A 30 -0.83 13.91 2.23
N TRP A 31 -0.25 13.71 1.04
CA TRP A 31 0.11 14.79 0.12
C TRP A 31 -1.04 15.27 -0.75
N SER A 32 -2.22 14.66 -0.66
CA SER A 32 -3.38 15.09 -1.44
C SER A 32 -3.73 16.55 -1.12
N SER A 33 -3.86 17.38 -2.15
CA SER A 33 -4.06 18.83 -2.06
C SER A 33 -2.88 19.61 -1.45
N ASN A 34 -1.71 18.99 -1.28
CA ASN A 34 -0.50 19.63 -0.74
C ASN A 34 0.64 19.75 -1.77
N ALA A 35 0.44 19.28 -3.00
CA ALA A 35 1.44 19.39 -4.07
C ALA A 35 1.50 20.82 -4.67
N PRO A 36 2.64 21.23 -5.28
CA PRO A 36 2.81 22.58 -5.83
C PRO A 36 1.89 22.94 -6.99
N PHE A 37 1.51 21.96 -7.83
CA PHE A 37 0.53 22.14 -8.90
C PHE A 37 -0.44 20.95 -8.97
N LEU A 38 -1.52 21.13 -9.74
CA LEU A 38 -2.63 20.18 -9.81
C LEU A 38 -2.20 18.86 -10.48
N GLU A 39 -1.35 18.94 -11.51
CA GLU A 39 -0.83 17.80 -12.24
C GLU A 39 -0.01 16.88 -11.34
N GLU A 40 0.84 17.45 -10.48
CA GLU A 40 1.61 16.73 -9.49
C GLU A 40 0.73 16.13 -8.39
N ASP A 41 -0.30 16.84 -7.93
CA ASP A 41 -1.26 16.30 -6.95
C ASP A 41 -2.03 15.10 -7.52
N LEU A 42 -2.46 15.21 -8.78
CA LEU A 42 -3.09 14.12 -9.51
C LEU A 42 -2.13 12.94 -9.70
N ALA A 43 -0.88 13.21 -10.06
CA ALA A 43 0.14 12.17 -10.22
C ALA A 43 0.44 11.45 -8.89
N LEU A 44 0.60 12.18 -7.79
CA LEU A 44 0.82 11.60 -6.45
C LEU A 44 -0.38 10.77 -6.00
N SER A 45 -1.60 11.28 -6.21
CA SER A 45 -2.83 10.55 -5.90
C SER A 45 -2.96 9.27 -6.73
N ASN A 46 -2.56 9.29 -8.01
CA ASN A 46 -2.55 8.10 -8.86
C ASN A 46 -1.54 7.05 -8.38
N VAL A 47 -0.35 7.47 -7.97
CA VAL A 47 0.66 6.56 -7.39
C VAL A 47 0.18 5.99 -6.05
N ALA A 48 -0.47 6.80 -5.21
CA ALA A 48 -1.06 6.33 -3.96
C ALA A 48 -2.12 5.23 -4.22
N LEU A 49 -2.96 5.42 -5.25
CA LEU A 49 -3.97 4.45 -5.67
C LEU A 49 -3.33 3.14 -6.17
N ASP A 50 -2.23 3.20 -6.93
CA ASP A 50 -1.50 2.02 -7.37
C ASP A 50 -0.96 1.20 -6.18
N TYR A 51 -0.40 1.86 -5.16
CA TYR A 51 0.05 1.20 -3.94
C TYR A 51 -1.09 0.56 -3.16
N LEU A 52 -2.24 1.23 -3.07
CA LEU A 52 -3.44 0.64 -2.46
C LEU A 52 -3.93 -0.59 -3.24
N GLY A 53 -3.87 -0.55 -4.57
CA GLY A 53 -4.14 -1.69 -5.44
C GLY A 53 -3.20 -2.87 -5.18
N ARG A 54 -1.90 -2.61 -5.03
CA ARG A 54 -0.90 -3.63 -4.67
C ARG A 54 -1.16 -4.22 -3.30
N ALA A 55 -1.43 -3.39 -2.29
CA ALA A 55 -1.76 -3.86 -0.95
C ALA A 55 -2.98 -4.79 -0.98
N ARG A 56 -4.05 -4.38 -1.67
CA ARG A 56 -5.25 -5.20 -1.85
C ARG A 56 -4.94 -6.52 -2.54
N MET A 57 -4.14 -6.51 -3.61
CA MET A 57 -3.75 -7.71 -4.35
C MET A 57 -3.01 -8.70 -3.43
N PHE A 58 -2.03 -8.23 -2.66
CA PHE A 58 -1.24 -9.08 -1.77
C PHE A 58 -2.04 -9.59 -0.57
N TYR A 59 -2.87 -8.76 0.07
CA TYR A 59 -3.76 -9.25 1.14
C TYR A 59 -4.76 -10.28 0.61
N THR A 60 -5.34 -10.04 -0.58
CA THR A 60 -6.26 -11.01 -1.20
C THR A 60 -5.57 -12.33 -1.54
N TYR A 61 -4.27 -12.28 -1.90
CA TYR A 61 -3.48 -13.48 -2.12
C TYR A 61 -3.17 -14.23 -0.82
N ALA A 62 -2.91 -13.53 0.27
CA ALA A 62 -2.54 -14.12 1.56
C ALA A 62 -3.73 -14.66 2.39
N GLY A 63 -4.97 -14.25 2.10
CA GLY A 63 -6.17 -14.79 2.75
C GLY A 63 -7.18 -13.74 3.20
#